data_AF-A0A6A9QCF1-F1
#
_entry.id   AF-A0A6A9QCF1-F1
#
_cell.length_a   1.000
_cell.length_b   1.000
_cell.length_c   1.000
_cell.angle_alpha   90.00
_cell.angle_beta   90.00
_cell.angle_gamma   90.00
#
_symmetry.space_group_name_H-M   'P 1'
#
loop_
_entity.id
_entity.type
_entity.pdbx_description
1 polymer ?
#
loop_
_entity_poly.entity_id
_entity_poly.type
_entity_poly.pdbx_seq_one_letter_code
_entity_poly.pdbx_strand_id
1 'polypeptide(L)'
;MKRVKGYLGHVKIDKEGKVIESNVDNAEEIAKILKFNVEKGNQEAKELGFNKINGFAMFGSTKSLTFMKDTALLVDNKKADWQELFTTYTYVKSWLIGGIALLVLSLILYYLAIFTPYMDYFAPEPRFYTPTILLLISVFMLVLSKSKYSYRL
;
A
#
# COMPACT_ATOMS: atom_id res chain seq x y z
N MET A 1 -12.80 1.75 -1.82
CA MET A 1 -11.72 1.60 -2.83
C MET A 1 -12.11 2.49 -4.00
N LYS A 2 -11.28 3.44 -4.44
CA LYS A 2 -11.54 4.12 -5.72
C LYS A 2 -11.55 3.01 -6.78
N ARG A 3 -12.69 2.81 -7.45
CA ARG A 3 -12.82 1.72 -8.44
C ARG A 3 -11.93 2.10 -9.63
N VAL A 4 -10.88 1.33 -9.84
CA VAL A 4 -9.98 1.46 -10.99
C VAL A 4 -10.83 1.44 -12.26
N LYS A 5 -10.47 2.25 -13.27
CA LYS A 5 -11.18 2.22 -14.56
C LYS A 5 -11.13 0.80 -15.13
N GLY A 6 -12.28 0.30 -15.62
CA GLY A 6 -12.38 -1.06 -16.14
C GLY A 6 -12.49 -2.16 -15.09
N TYR A 7 -12.77 -1.86 -13.82
CA TYR A 7 -13.03 -2.87 -12.78
C TYR A 7 -14.16 -3.84 -13.18
N LEU A 8 -13.84 -5.13 -13.22
CA LEU A 8 -14.79 -6.21 -13.47
C LEU A 8 -15.11 -7.00 -12.21
N GLY A 9 -14.13 -7.10 -11.29
CA GLY A 9 -14.31 -7.83 -10.06
C GLY A 9 -13.03 -8.00 -9.26
N HIS A 10 -13.13 -8.66 -8.13
CA HIS A 10 -12.01 -8.99 -7.26
C HIS A 10 -12.24 -10.30 -6.51
N VAL A 11 -11.13 -10.95 -6.16
CA VAL A 11 -11.11 -12.14 -5.32
C VAL A 11 -10.01 -11.93 -4.28
N LYS A 12 -10.36 -11.99 -3.00
CA LYS A 12 -9.43 -11.93 -1.88
C LYS A 12 -9.23 -13.33 -1.33
N ILE A 13 -7.98 -13.74 -1.16
CA ILE A 13 -7.63 -15.05 -0.64
C ILE A 13 -6.94 -14.95 0.73
N ASP A 14 -6.99 -16.00 1.53
CA ASP A 14 -6.20 -16.13 2.76
C ASP A 14 -4.79 -16.69 2.46
N LYS A 15 -4.00 -16.89 3.52
CA LYS A 15 -2.65 -17.46 3.43
C LYS A 15 -2.63 -18.92 2.95
N GLU A 16 -3.74 -19.65 3.05
CA GLU A 16 -3.89 -21.04 2.60
C GLU A 16 -4.38 -21.12 1.14
N GLY A 17 -4.77 -19.98 0.56
CA GLY A 17 -5.33 -19.85 -0.79
C GLY A 17 -6.85 -20.02 -0.87
N LYS A 18 -7.58 -19.92 0.26
CA LYS A 18 -9.04 -19.97 0.30
C LYS A 18 -9.65 -18.59 0.07
N VAL A 19 -10.80 -18.52 -0.59
CA VAL A 19 -11.52 -17.26 -0.85
C VAL A 19 -12.11 -16.72 0.45
N ILE A 20 -11.75 -15.49 0.83
CA ILE A 20 -12.35 -14.75 1.94
C ILE A 20 -13.47 -13.82 1.44
N GLU A 21 -13.26 -13.19 0.28
CA GLU A 21 -14.17 -12.18 -0.27
C GLU A 21 -14.12 -12.25 -1.81
N SER A 22 -15.27 -12.20 -2.48
CA SER A 22 -15.35 -12.16 -3.94
C SER A 22 -16.63 -11.47 -4.41
N ASN A 23 -16.57 -10.83 -5.57
CA ASN A 23 -17.76 -10.39 -6.31
C ASN A 23 -17.81 -10.97 -7.73
N VAL A 24 -17.14 -12.11 -7.96
CA VAL A 24 -17.06 -12.81 -9.25
C VAL A 24 -17.53 -14.25 -9.07
N ASP A 25 -18.35 -14.74 -10.00
CA ASP A 25 -19.01 -16.05 -9.89
C ASP A 25 -18.01 -17.22 -9.88
N ASN A 26 -16.86 -17.08 -10.54
CA ASN A 26 -15.81 -18.10 -10.65
C ASN A 26 -14.68 -17.93 -9.62
N ALA A 27 -15.00 -17.45 -8.42
CA ALA A 27 -14.03 -17.10 -7.38
C ALA A 27 -13.08 -18.27 -7.01
N GLU A 28 -13.60 -19.49 -6.87
CA GLU A 28 -12.80 -20.65 -6.46
C GLU A 28 -11.80 -21.09 -7.53
N GLU A 29 -12.19 -21.04 -8.80
CA GLU A 29 -11.30 -21.36 -9.90
C GLU A 29 -10.16 -20.34 -10.00
N ILE A 30 -10.51 -19.06 -9.85
CA ILE A 30 -9.52 -17.98 -9.78
C ILE A 30 -8.58 -18.21 -8.59
N ALA A 31 -9.09 -18.54 -7.41
CA ALA A 31 -8.26 -18.80 -6.23
C ALA A 31 -7.26 -19.95 -6.44
N LYS A 32 -7.67 -21.02 -7.14
CA LYS A 32 -6.74 -22.12 -7.52
C LYS A 32 -5.62 -21.62 -8.44
N ILE A 33 -5.96 -20.82 -9.45
CA ILE A 33 -4.97 -20.22 -10.35
C ILE A 33 -4.02 -19.30 -9.57
N LEU A 34 -4.55 -18.47 -8.65
CA LEU A 34 -3.75 -17.58 -7.82
C LEU A 34 -2.77 -18.36 -6.95
N LYS A 35 -3.25 -19.40 -6.25
CA LYS A 35 -2.42 -20.24 -5.39
C LYS A 35 -1.26 -20.87 -6.16
N PHE A 36 -1.54 -21.48 -7.31
CA PHE A 36 -0.52 -22.08 -8.16
C PHE A 36 0.55 -21.06 -8.59
N ASN A 37 0.14 -19.87 -9.05
CA ASN A 37 1.08 -18.83 -9.48
C ASN A 37 1.89 -18.24 -8.31
N VAL A 38 1.29 -18.10 -7.12
CA VAL A 38 2.01 -17.66 -5.92
C VAL A 38 3.05 -18.69 -5.50
N GLU A 39 2.70 -19.98 -5.47
CA GLU A 39 3.62 -21.06 -5.10
C GLU A 39 4.78 -21.15 -6.07
N LYS A 40 4.50 -21.19 -7.37
CA LYS A 40 5.53 -21.24 -8.42
C LYS A 40 6.40 -19.99 -8.40
N GLY A 41 5.80 -18.80 -8.35
CA GLY A 41 6.56 -17.55 -8.29
C GLY A 41 7.43 -17.44 -7.05
N ASN A 42 6.99 -17.97 -5.89
CA ASN A 42 7.82 -18.02 -4.68
C ASN A 42 9.01 -18.98 -4.80
N GLN A 43 8.89 -20.06 -5.57
CA GLN A 43 10.02 -20.94 -5.87
C GLN A 43 11.06 -20.20 -6.72
N GLU A 44 10.61 -19.57 -7.83
CA GLU A 44 11.47 -18.77 -8.72
C GLU A 44 12.12 -17.58 -7.97
N ALA A 45 11.37 -16.91 -7.09
CA ALA A 45 11.89 -15.82 -6.28
C ALA A 45 13.02 -16.28 -5.35
N LYS A 46 12.90 -17.47 -4.73
CA LYS A 46 13.94 -18.05 -3.88
C LYS A 46 15.20 -18.41 -4.65
N GLU A 47 15.06 -18.93 -5.86
CA GLU A 47 16.19 -19.20 -6.76
C GLU A 47 16.97 -17.92 -7.10
N LEU A 48 16.26 -16.79 -7.20
CA LEU A 48 16.83 -15.46 -7.45
C LEU A 48 17.31 -14.74 -6.17
N GLY A 49 17.26 -15.39 -5.01
CA GLY A 49 17.72 -14.82 -3.73
C GLY A 49 16.69 -13.92 -3.02
N PHE A 50 15.44 -13.88 -3.47
CA PHE A 50 14.34 -13.18 -2.81
C PHE A 50 13.55 -14.14 -1.90
N ASN A 51 12.89 -13.60 -0.88
CA ASN A 51 12.14 -14.44 0.07
C ASN A 51 10.78 -14.91 -0.52
N LYS A 52 10.07 -14.02 -1.24
CA LYS A 52 8.75 -14.24 -1.84
C LYS A 52 8.44 -13.22 -2.92
N ILE A 53 7.47 -13.53 -3.79
CA ILE A 53 6.89 -12.55 -4.71
C ILE A 53 5.99 -11.55 -3.98
N ASN A 54 6.00 -10.30 -4.42
CA ASN A 54 5.12 -9.25 -3.89
C ASN A 54 3.75 -9.20 -4.60
N GLY A 55 3.66 -9.81 -5.78
CA GLY A 55 2.47 -9.88 -6.61
C GLY A 55 2.84 -10.21 -8.06
N PHE A 56 1.82 -10.37 -8.91
CA PHE A 56 1.99 -10.62 -10.34
C PHE A 56 0.81 -10.07 -11.13
N ALA A 57 1.00 -9.93 -12.45
CA ALA A 57 -0.04 -9.54 -13.38
C ALA A 57 -0.09 -10.54 -14.54
N MET A 58 -1.29 -11.00 -14.90
CA MET A 58 -1.56 -11.85 -16.06
C MET A 58 -2.35 -11.03 -17.08
N PHE A 59 -1.72 -10.82 -18.24
CA PHE A 59 -2.29 -10.02 -19.32
C PHE A 59 -2.99 -10.93 -20.33
N GLY A 60 -4.32 -10.82 -20.43
CA GLY A 60 -5.09 -11.48 -21.48
C GLY A 60 -5.35 -10.56 -22.67
N SER A 61 -6.01 -11.07 -23.71
CA SER A 61 -6.38 -10.28 -24.89
C SER A 61 -7.50 -9.27 -24.61
N THR A 62 -8.42 -9.60 -23.71
CA THR A 62 -9.61 -8.79 -23.39
C THR A 62 -9.68 -8.41 -21.91
N LYS A 63 -9.30 -9.32 -21.03
CA LYS A 63 -9.31 -9.15 -19.58
C LYS A 63 -7.93 -9.45 -19.04
N SER A 64 -7.59 -8.80 -17.93
CA SER A 64 -6.39 -9.13 -17.18
C SER A 64 -6.69 -9.31 -15.71
N LEU A 65 -5.76 -9.98 -15.04
CA LEU A 65 -5.80 -10.22 -13.61
C LEU A 65 -4.53 -9.69 -12.98
N THR A 66 -4.65 -8.87 -11.94
CA THR A 66 -3.53 -8.42 -11.12
C THR A 66 -3.70 -8.94 -9.71
N PHE A 67 -2.69 -9.61 -9.16
CA PHE A 67 -2.70 -10.14 -7.81
C PHE A 67 -1.64 -9.46 -6.95
N MET A 68 -2.06 -8.83 -5.85
CA MET A 68 -1.18 -8.19 -4.86
C MET A 68 -1.86 -8.12 -3.50
N LYS A 69 -1.08 -8.20 -2.42
CA LYS A 69 -1.58 -8.11 -1.03
C LYS A 69 -2.82 -9.00 -0.81
N ASP A 70 -2.72 -10.25 -1.24
CA ASP A 70 -3.75 -11.29 -1.12
C ASP A 70 -5.07 -10.96 -1.83
N THR A 71 -5.07 -9.97 -2.75
CA THR A 71 -6.26 -9.54 -3.50
C THR A 71 -5.97 -9.54 -5.00
N ALA A 72 -6.73 -10.35 -5.74
CA ALA A 72 -6.80 -10.30 -7.19
C ALA A 72 -7.84 -9.28 -7.64
N LEU A 73 -7.48 -8.42 -8.59
CA LEU A 73 -8.39 -7.54 -9.33
C LEU A 73 -8.49 -8.03 -10.77
N LEU A 74 -9.73 -8.15 -11.26
CA LEU A 74 -10.02 -8.40 -12.66
C LEU A 74 -10.40 -7.09 -13.33
N VAL A 75 -9.78 -6.83 -14.48
CA VAL A 75 -9.96 -5.58 -15.21
C VAL A 75 -10.11 -5.80 -16.70
N ASP A 76 -10.88 -4.93 -17.33
CA ASP A 76 -11.02 -4.79 -18.78
C ASP A 76 -9.83 -3.99 -19.33
N ASN A 77 -9.04 -4.63 -20.20
CA ASN A 77 -7.82 -4.05 -20.75
C ASN A 77 -8.05 -2.80 -21.60
N LYS A 78 -9.24 -2.65 -22.20
CA LYS A 78 -9.54 -1.47 -23.02
C LYS A 78 -9.75 -0.21 -22.19
N LYS A 79 -10.02 -0.37 -20.89
CA LYS A 79 -10.39 0.73 -19.99
C LYS A 79 -9.41 0.91 -18.84
N ALA A 80 -8.63 -0.11 -18.51
CA ALA A 80 -7.74 -0.09 -17.36
C ALA A 80 -6.47 0.73 -17.62
N ASP A 81 -6.17 1.64 -16.69
CA ASP A 81 -4.86 2.27 -16.60
C ASP A 81 -3.98 1.42 -15.67
N TRP A 82 -2.97 0.78 -16.25
CA TRP A 82 -2.02 -0.08 -15.55
C TRP A 82 -1.27 0.66 -14.44
N GLN A 83 -0.99 1.95 -14.63
CA GLN A 83 -0.36 2.76 -13.61
C GLN A 83 -1.30 2.93 -12.39
N GLU A 84 -2.61 3.06 -12.62
CA GLU A 84 -3.63 3.16 -11.58
C GLU A 84 -3.80 1.83 -10.81
N LEU A 85 -3.66 0.69 -11.51
CA LEU A 85 -3.69 -0.64 -10.89
C LEU A 85 -2.53 -0.82 -9.91
N PHE A 86 -1.29 -0.59 -10.33
CA PHE A 86 -0.14 -0.75 -9.46
C PHE A 86 -0.15 0.26 -8.30
N THR A 87 -0.62 1.50 -8.53
CA THR A 87 -0.72 2.50 -7.46
C THR A 87 -1.82 2.22 -6.45
N THR A 88 -2.86 1.45 -6.81
CA THR A 88 -3.88 0.99 -5.86
C THR A 88 -3.27 0.09 -4.77
N TYR A 89 -2.21 -0.65 -5.10
CA TYR A 89 -1.53 -1.55 -4.19
C TYR A 89 -0.29 -0.94 -3.51
N THR A 90 0.30 0.11 -4.06
CA THR A 90 1.50 0.75 -3.47
C THR A 90 1.21 1.57 -2.22
N TYR A 91 -0.06 1.85 -1.92
CA TYR A 91 -0.41 2.70 -0.79
C TYR A 91 -0.28 1.96 0.54
N VAL A 92 0.67 2.37 1.38
CA VAL A 92 0.79 1.86 2.75
C VAL A 92 -0.06 2.74 3.67
N LYS A 93 -1.33 2.34 3.86
CA LYS A 93 -2.31 3.13 4.65
C LYS A 93 -1.82 3.45 6.07
N SER A 94 -1.11 2.53 6.72
CA SER A 94 -0.56 2.75 8.07
C SER A 94 0.48 3.87 8.09
N TRP A 95 1.32 3.96 7.05
CA TRP A 95 2.31 5.02 6.91
C TRP A 95 1.68 6.37 6.57
N LEU A 96 0.62 6.38 5.75
CA LEU A 96 -0.16 7.60 5.53
C LEU A 96 -0.77 8.10 6.85
N ILE A 97 -1.52 7.23 7.54
CA ILE A 97 -2.24 7.61 8.75
C ILE A 97 -1.26 8.05 9.83
N GLY A 98 -0.17 7.31 10.02
CA GLY A 98 0.89 7.67 10.96
C GLY A 98 1.56 9.00 10.59
N GLY A 99 1.86 9.22 9.31
CA GLY A 99 2.39 10.49 8.83
C GLY A 99 1.46 11.68 9.09
N ILE A 100 0.15 11.53 8.82
CA ILE A 100 -0.84 12.58 9.11
C ILE A 100 -0.93 12.86 10.61
N ALA A 101 -1.00 11.82 11.44
CA ALA A 101 -1.09 11.98 12.89
C ALA A 101 0.13 12.72 13.47
N LEU A 102 1.34 12.35 13.03
CA LEU A 102 2.57 13.01 13.45
C LEU A 102 2.66 14.46 12.97
N LEU A 103 2.16 14.74 11.76
CA LEU A 103 2.08 16.11 11.24
C LEU A 103 1.18 16.98 12.12
N VAL A 104 -0.03 16.50 12.42
CA VAL A 104 -0.97 17.22 13.30
C VAL A 104 -0.38 17.45 14.69
N LEU A 105 0.26 16.42 15.26
CA LEU A 105 0.92 16.54 16.56
C LEU A 105 2.06 17.56 16.53
N SER A 106 2.89 17.55 15.48
CA SER A 106 3.97 18.53 15.28
C SER A 106 3.42 19.96 15.23
N LEU A 107 2.32 20.19 14.50
CA LEU A 107 1.67 21.51 14.42
C LEU A 107 1.11 21.96 15.77
N ILE A 108 0.50 21.06 16.55
CA ILE A 108 0.03 21.37 17.91
C ILE A 108 1.19 21.77 18.81
N LEU A 109 2.32 21.04 18.75
CA LEU A 109 3.50 21.35 19.55
C LEU A 109 4.14 22.67 19.14
N TYR A 110 4.21 22.99 17.85
CA TYR A 110 4.63 24.33 17.38
C TYR A 110 3.70 25.42 17.90
N TYR A 111 2.39 25.20 17.86
CA TYR A 111 1.42 26.16 18.38
C TYR A 111 1.64 26.41 19.87
N LEU A 112 1.82 25.34 20.66
CA LEU A 112 2.11 25.46 22.09
C LEU A 112 3.44 26.16 22.36
N ALA A 113 4.49 25.86 21.59
CA ALA A 113 5.81 26.45 21.77
C ALA A 113 5.86 27.96 21.46
N ILE A 114 5.04 28.45 20.52
CA ILE A 114 5.05 29.85 20.06
C ILE A 114 4.03 30.71 20.80
N PHE A 115 2.81 30.18 21.00
CA PHE A 115 1.66 30.99 21.42
C PHE A 115 1.23 30.74 22.86
N THR A 116 1.87 29.82 23.58
CA THR A 116 1.48 29.49 24.95
C THR A 116 2.68 29.34 25.89
N PRO A 117 2.50 29.58 27.20
CA PRO A 117 3.55 29.37 28.19
C PRO A 117 3.73 27.90 28.60
N TYR A 118 2.97 26.96 28.03
CA TYR A 118 3.00 25.55 28.44
C TYR A 118 4.37 24.88 28.29
N MET A 119 5.24 25.44 27.45
CA MET A 119 6.60 24.92 27.22
C MET A 119 7.69 25.85 27.78
N ASP A 120 7.32 26.84 28.61
CA ASP A 120 8.26 27.85 29.09
C ASP A 120 9.37 27.30 30.00
N TYR A 121 9.15 26.12 30.56
CA TYR A 121 10.15 25.38 31.33
C TYR A 121 11.40 24.99 30.51
N PHE A 122 11.27 24.85 29.19
CA PHE A 122 12.40 24.54 28.31
C PHE A 122 13.08 25.82 27.82
N ALA A 123 14.38 25.79 27.49
CA ALA A 123 15.01 26.88 26.75
C ALA A 123 14.41 26.99 25.32
N PRO A 124 14.43 28.18 24.68
CA PRO A 124 13.79 28.39 23.38
C PRO A 124 14.20 27.39 22.30
N GLU A 125 15.47 27.02 22.21
CA GLU A 125 15.96 26.04 21.21
C GLU A 125 15.37 24.63 21.40
N PRO A 126 15.44 24.00 22.59
CA PRO A 126 14.78 22.72 22.86
C PRO A 126 13.28 22.66 22.54
N ARG A 127 12.56 23.78 22.73
CA ARG A 127 11.10 23.86 22.45
C ARG A 127 10.77 23.55 21.00
N PHE A 128 11.68 23.84 20.07
CA PHE A 128 11.48 23.63 18.64
C PHE A 128 12.06 22.32 18.13
N TYR A 129 12.98 21.66 18.85
CA TYR A 129 13.57 20.40 18.37
C TYR A 129 12.56 19.27 18.25
N THR A 130 11.75 19.02 19.28
CA THR A 130 10.73 17.97 19.25
C THR A 130 9.71 18.15 18.12
N PRO A 131 9.06 19.32 17.94
CA PRO A 131 8.14 19.51 16.83
C PRO A 131 8.82 19.43 15.46
N THR A 132 10.08 19.88 15.33
CA THR A 132 10.84 19.79 14.07
C THR A 132 11.16 18.34 13.71
N ILE A 133 11.61 17.52 14.66
CA ILE A 133 11.91 16.09 14.42
C ILE A 133 10.63 15.35 14.01
N LEU A 134 9.52 15.60 14.71
CA LEU A 134 8.22 15.00 14.37
C LEU A 134 7.75 15.41 12.97
N LEU A 135 7.97 16.68 12.59
CA LEU A 135 7.68 17.17 11.24
C LEU A 135 8.47 16.39 10.19
N LEU A 136 9.79 16.25 10.37
CA LEU A 136 10.64 15.51 9.44
C LEU A 136 10.18 14.05 9.29
N ILE A 137 9.95 13.35 10.41
CA ILE A 137 9.45 11.97 10.39
C ILE A 137 8.10 11.90 9.66
N SER A 138 7.19 12.84 9.93
CA SER A 138 5.88 12.88 9.27
C SER A 138 6.01 13.02 7.74
N VAL A 139 6.88 13.91 7.26
CA VAL A 139 7.12 14.12 5.84
C VAL A 139 7.71 12.87 5.20
N PHE A 140 8.71 12.24 5.83
CA PHE A 140 9.27 10.96 5.37
C PHE A 140 8.20 9.88 5.26
N MET A 141 7.36 9.72 6.30
CA MET A 141 6.29 8.73 6.30
C MET A 141 5.24 8.99 5.22
N LEU A 142 4.86 10.26 4.99
CA LEU A 142 3.91 10.65 3.95
C LEU A 142 4.48 10.40 2.55
N VAL A 143 5.74 10.72 2.30
CA VAL A 143 6.40 10.47 1.01
C VAL A 143 6.51 8.96 0.75
N LEU A 144 6.93 8.19 1.75
CA LEU A 144 7.07 6.74 1.65
C LEU A 144 5.71 6.00 1.65
N SER A 145 4.61 6.64 2.09
CA SER A 145 3.26 6.06 1.98
C SER A 145 2.84 5.78 0.53
N LYS A 146 3.40 6.51 -0.43
CA LYS A 146 3.16 6.38 -1.88
C LYS A 146 4.19 5.53 -2.60
N SER A 147 5.09 4.88 -1.87
CA SER A 147 6.36 4.37 -2.39
C SER A 147 6.19 3.46 -3.63
N LYS A 148 6.46 4.07 -4.79
CA LYS A 148 6.98 3.40 -6.00
C LYS A 148 8.28 2.64 -5.71
N TYR A 149 9.03 3.02 -4.66
CA TYR A 149 10.34 2.44 -4.30
C TYR A 149 10.25 1.08 -3.60
N SER A 150 9.12 0.73 -2.99
CA SER A 150 8.88 -0.62 -2.45
C SER A 150 8.57 -1.63 -3.56
N TYR A 151 8.40 -1.13 -4.79
CA TYR A 151 8.10 -1.87 -6.02
C TYR A 151 9.26 -1.71 -6.99
N ARG A 152 10.41 -2.28 -6.64
CA ARG A 152 11.32 -2.74 -7.68
C ARG A 152 10.74 -4.05 -8.20
N LEU A 153 10.30 -4.02 -9.47
CA LEU A 153 10.16 -5.20 -10.33
C LEU A 153 11.50 -5.96 -10.33
#